data_AF-M7C8T9-F1
#
_entry.id   AF-M7C8T9-F1
#
_cell.length_a   1.000
_cell.length_b   1.000
_cell.length_c   1.000
_cell.angle_alpha   90.00
_cell.angle_beta   90.00
_cell.angle_gamma   90.00
#
_symmetry.space_group_name_H-M   'P 1'
#
loop_
_entity.id
_entity.type
_entity.pdbx_description
1 polymer ?
#
loop_
_entity_poly.entity_id
_entity_poly.type
_entity_poly.pdbx_seq_one_letter_code
_entity_poly.pdbx_strand_id
1 'polypeptide(L)'
;LAVFEQYQKARTQFVQTVAELATRSQNIETLQNAVNNGCRIGVQGPVTAPIEVTGKTPIDFSGNKVEPTLQKESLPLWQADLPFADRAVITKSCGKGGVMSLLRPLLLDVVPTIQQTAALALGRLANYNDDLAEAVVKGDILPQLVYSLAEQNVRNFYFLKQFNCQVGKHSPQLAQAIVDCGALDTLVICLEDFDPGVKEAAAWALGYIARHNAELSQAVVDAGAVPLLVLCIQEPEIALKRIAASALSDISKHSPELAQTVVDAGAIAHLAQMILNPDAKLKRQVLSALSQIAKHSVDLAEMAVEAEIFPVVLTCLKDSDEYVKKNAATLIREIAKHTPELSQLIVNAGGVAAVIDCIGNCKGNVRLPGIMMLGYVAAHSENLAMAVIISKGVPQLSICLSEEREDHIKAAAAWALGQIGRHTPEHARAVAVTNVLPVLLSLYMETESSEDLQVKTKKALKNILQKCTYLPALEPLLHDAPPNILKHVVGQFSKVLPHDSKARRLFVTSGGLKKVQEIKAEPGSLLQEYINTINNCYPEEIVR
;
A
#
# COMPACT_ATOMS: atom_id res chain seq x y z
N LEU A 1 28.65 -37.90 -31.77
CA LEU A 1 28.26 -36.57 -32.26
C LEU A 1 26.74 -36.42 -32.35
N ALA A 2 26.02 -37.19 -33.18
CA ALA A 2 24.55 -37.09 -33.29
C ALA A 2 23.77 -37.25 -31.96
N VAL A 3 24.17 -38.20 -31.10
CA VAL A 3 23.54 -38.43 -29.78
C VAL A 3 23.77 -37.24 -28.83
N PHE A 4 24.96 -36.63 -28.87
CA PHE A 4 25.31 -35.47 -28.04
C PHE A 4 24.53 -34.22 -28.48
N GLU A 5 24.41 -33.97 -29.77
CA GLU A 5 23.59 -32.89 -30.32
C GLU A 5 22.11 -33.06 -29.99
N GLN A 6 21.60 -34.29 -30.07
CA GLN A 6 20.22 -34.62 -29.70
C GLN A 6 19.97 -34.40 -28.20
N TYR A 7 20.92 -34.79 -27.35
CA TYR A 7 20.87 -34.56 -25.91
C TYR A 7 20.89 -33.05 -25.56
N GLN A 8 21.75 -32.27 -26.21
CA GLN A 8 21.82 -30.83 -26.03
C GLN A 8 20.51 -30.14 -26.48
N LYS A 9 19.95 -30.54 -27.62
CA LYS A 9 18.67 -30.02 -28.12
C LYS A 9 17.51 -30.35 -27.19
N ALA A 10 17.47 -31.56 -26.63
CA ALA A 10 16.43 -31.98 -25.70
C ALA A 10 16.45 -31.17 -24.39
N ARG A 11 17.65 -30.93 -23.82
CA ARG A 11 17.80 -30.09 -22.61
C ARG A 11 17.32 -28.66 -22.87
N THR A 12 17.73 -28.05 -23.99
CA THR A 12 17.31 -26.69 -24.38
C THR A 12 15.80 -26.60 -24.58
N GLN A 13 15.20 -27.57 -25.28
CA GLN A 13 13.75 -27.58 -25.49
C GLN A 13 12.98 -27.75 -24.17
N PHE A 14 13.45 -28.63 -23.28
CA PHE A 14 12.82 -28.84 -21.98
C PHE A 14 12.77 -27.55 -21.16
N VAL A 15 13.90 -26.86 -20.98
CA VAL A 15 13.93 -25.62 -20.18
C VAL A 15 13.08 -24.52 -20.81
N GLN A 16 13.06 -24.41 -22.14
CA GLN A 16 12.23 -23.44 -22.85
C GLN A 16 10.74 -23.72 -22.66
N THR A 17 10.30 -24.96 -22.83
CA THR A 17 8.89 -25.34 -22.64
C THR A 17 8.43 -25.12 -21.20
N VAL A 18 9.25 -25.49 -20.21
CA VAL A 18 8.88 -25.24 -18.80
C VAL A 18 8.83 -23.74 -18.52
N ALA A 19 9.79 -22.96 -19.02
CA ALA A 19 9.79 -21.51 -18.86
C ALA A 19 8.54 -20.87 -19.49
N GLU A 20 8.16 -21.28 -20.70
CA GLU A 20 6.95 -20.79 -21.39
C GLU A 20 5.67 -21.14 -20.63
N LEU A 21 5.53 -22.39 -20.19
CA LEU A 21 4.35 -22.83 -19.46
C LEU A 21 4.23 -22.12 -18.10
N ALA A 22 5.35 -21.85 -17.43
CA ALA A 22 5.39 -21.15 -16.15
C ALA A 22 5.02 -19.65 -16.25
N THR A 23 4.78 -19.11 -17.45
CA THR A 23 4.29 -17.72 -17.59
C THR A 23 2.85 -17.52 -17.13
N ARG A 24 2.06 -18.59 -16.99
CA ARG A 24 0.65 -18.53 -16.60
C ARG A 24 0.44 -19.27 -15.29
N SER A 25 -0.19 -18.60 -14.32
CA SER A 25 -0.47 -19.16 -12.98
C SER A 25 -1.26 -20.48 -13.04
N GLN A 26 -2.17 -20.64 -14.00
CA GLN A 26 -2.99 -21.85 -14.19
C GLN A 26 -2.18 -23.10 -14.52
N ASN A 27 -0.95 -22.96 -15.04
CA ASN A 27 -0.13 -24.09 -15.45
C ASN A 27 0.78 -24.60 -14.33
N ILE A 28 0.90 -23.87 -13.22
CA ILE A 28 1.91 -24.11 -12.18
C ILE A 28 1.63 -25.42 -11.44
N GLU A 29 0.38 -25.63 -11.04
CA GLU A 29 -0.06 -26.87 -10.38
C GLU A 29 0.09 -28.09 -11.31
N THR A 30 -0.23 -27.91 -12.60
CA THR A 30 -0.04 -28.95 -13.63
C THR A 30 1.44 -29.28 -13.84
N LEU A 31 2.32 -28.28 -13.89
CA LEU A 31 3.77 -28.48 -14.01
C LEU A 31 4.36 -29.22 -12.80
N GLN A 32 3.83 -28.94 -11.61
CA GLN A 32 4.22 -29.62 -10.37
C GLN A 32 3.76 -31.09 -10.36
N ASN A 33 2.52 -31.34 -10.81
CA ASN A 33 1.92 -32.68 -10.82
C ASN A 33 2.34 -33.56 -12.01
N ALA A 34 2.69 -32.97 -13.16
CA ALA A 34 3.07 -33.69 -14.38
C ALA A 34 4.28 -34.61 -14.16
N VAL A 35 5.21 -34.20 -13.29
CA VAL A 35 6.40 -35.01 -12.98
C VAL A 35 6.11 -36.09 -11.92
N ASN A 36 5.16 -35.83 -11.00
CA ASN A 36 4.78 -36.79 -9.95
C ASN A 36 3.95 -37.97 -10.48
N ASN A 37 3.25 -37.81 -11.60
CA ASN A 37 2.39 -38.85 -12.19
C ASN A 37 3.04 -39.61 -13.37
N GLY A 38 4.35 -39.43 -13.62
CA GLY A 38 5.04 -40.07 -14.75
C GLY A 38 4.60 -39.56 -16.13
N CYS A 39 3.97 -38.38 -16.23
CA CYS A 39 3.56 -37.82 -17.51
C CYS A 39 4.77 -37.31 -18.30
N ARG A 40 4.86 -37.69 -19.57
CA ARG A 40 5.82 -37.14 -20.51
C ARG A 40 5.44 -35.68 -20.82
N ILE A 41 6.30 -34.73 -20.47
CA ILE A 41 6.24 -33.39 -21.05
C ILE A 41 6.76 -33.52 -22.49
N GLY A 42 5.87 -33.87 -23.41
CA GLY A 42 6.15 -34.02 -24.83
C GLY A 42 5.73 -32.77 -25.61
N VAL A 43 6.64 -32.27 -26.46
CA VAL A 43 6.34 -31.22 -27.43
C VAL A 43 5.49 -31.84 -28.54
N GLN A 44 4.18 -31.55 -28.57
CA GLN A 44 3.41 -31.61 -29.81
C GLN A 44 3.26 -30.19 -30.35
N GLY A 45 3.31 -30.07 -31.69
CA GLY A 45 3.25 -28.81 -32.43
C GLY A 45 1.96 -28.00 -32.22
N PRO A 46 1.77 -26.93 -33.01
CA PRO A 46 1.21 -25.67 -32.55
C PRO A 46 -0.23 -25.76 -32.01
N VAL A 47 -0.38 -25.18 -30.81
CA VAL A 47 -1.56 -24.61 -30.14
C VAL A 47 -2.93 -24.89 -30.79
N THR A 48 -3.75 -25.72 -30.14
CA THR A 48 -5.15 -25.43 -29.72
C THR A 48 -5.76 -26.63 -28.99
N ALA A 49 -5.80 -26.62 -27.65
CA ALA A 49 -6.86 -27.19 -26.78
C ALA A 49 -6.38 -27.31 -25.31
N PRO A 50 -7.27 -27.17 -24.31
CA PRO A 50 -6.95 -27.47 -22.92
C PRO A 50 -6.79 -28.99 -22.72
N ILE A 51 -5.86 -29.37 -21.84
CA ILE A 51 -5.58 -30.76 -21.48
C ILE A 51 -6.77 -31.31 -20.68
N GLU A 52 -7.54 -32.22 -21.26
CA GLU A 52 -8.57 -32.99 -20.54
C GLU A 52 -7.94 -34.12 -19.71
N VAL A 53 -8.26 -34.14 -18.42
CA VAL A 53 -7.95 -35.24 -17.51
C VAL A 53 -9.14 -36.20 -17.47
N THR A 54 -9.04 -37.37 -18.11
CA THR A 54 -10.06 -38.41 -17.97
C THR A 54 -9.52 -39.61 -17.19
N GLY A 55 -9.83 -39.62 -15.89
CA GLY A 55 -9.58 -40.75 -14.98
C GLY A 55 -10.69 -41.79 -15.04
N LYS A 56 -10.81 -42.55 -16.13
CA LYS A 56 -11.67 -43.75 -16.16
C LYS A 56 -10.92 -44.95 -16.74
N THR A 57 -10.85 -46.02 -15.95
CA THR A 57 -10.42 -47.35 -16.36
C THR A 57 -11.21 -47.82 -17.59
N PRO A 58 -10.58 -48.34 -18.66
CA PRO A 58 -11.31 -48.84 -19.82
C PRO A 58 -12.06 -50.12 -19.47
N ILE A 59 -13.28 -50.22 -19.96
CA ILE A 59 -14.08 -51.44 -20.02
C ILE A 59 -14.09 -51.82 -21.50
N ASP A 60 -13.84 -53.07 -21.86
CA ASP A 60 -13.93 -53.48 -23.27
C ASP A 60 -15.40 -53.62 -23.74
N PHE A 61 -15.60 -53.71 -25.05
CA PHE A 61 -16.90 -53.77 -25.72
C PHE A 61 -17.74 -55.04 -25.42
N SER A 62 -17.30 -55.91 -24.50
CA SER A 62 -18.04 -57.06 -23.98
C SER A 62 -18.36 -56.97 -22.48
N GLY A 63 -17.96 -55.90 -21.78
CA GLY A 63 -18.40 -55.60 -20.42
C GLY A 63 -17.62 -56.27 -19.29
N ASN A 64 -16.44 -56.85 -19.54
CA ASN A 64 -15.60 -57.43 -18.47
C ASN A 64 -14.48 -56.48 -18.01
N LYS A 65 -14.18 -56.50 -16.71
CA LYS A 65 -13.05 -55.75 -16.10
C LYS A 65 -11.72 -56.40 -16.47
N VAL A 66 -10.80 -55.62 -17.02
CA VAL A 66 -9.40 -56.03 -17.27
C VAL A 66 -8.54 -55.62 -16.06
N GLU A 67 -7.86 -56.56 -15.42
CA GLU A 67 -6.89 -56.28 -14.36
C GLU A 67 -5.63 -55.60 -14.93
N PRO A 68 -5.03 -54.62 -14.23
CA PRO A 68 -3.86 -53.91 -14.72
C PRO A 68 -2.59 -54.76 -14.56
N THR A 69 -1.96 -55.11 -15.67
CA THR A 69 -0.56 -55.57 -15.68
C THR A 69 0.35 -54.35 -15.55
N LEU A 70 1.12 -54.31 -14.46
CA LEU A 70 2.18 -53.33 -14.20
C LEU A 70 3.21 -53.32 -15.34
N GLN A 71 3.16 -52.32 -16.21
CA GLN A 71 4.25 -52.03 -17.15
C GLN A 71 5.32 -51.18 -16.47
N LYS A 72 6.57 -51.67 -16.52
CA LYS A 72 7.79 -51.04 -16.02
C LYS A 72 7.89 -49.57 -16.40
N GLU A 73 8.21 -48.74 -15.41
CA GLU A 73 8.61 -47.33 -15.53
C GLU A 73 9.60 -47.13 -16.68
N SER A 74 9.21 -46.33 -17.68
CA SER A 74 10.09 -45.93 -18.78
C SER A 74 10.45 -44.47 -18.64
N LEU A 75 11.71 -44.22 -18.26
CA LEU A 75 12.30 -42.88 -18.10
C LEU A 75 12.24 -42.07 -19.42
N PRO A 76 12.12 -40.74 -19.38
CA PRO A 76 12.24 -39.89 -20.56
C PRO A 76 13.57 -40.10 -21.28
N LEU A 77 13.55 -39.98 -22.62
CA LEU A 77 14.66 -40.33 -23.52
C LEU A 77 16.02 -39.69 -23.16
N TRP A 78 16.04 -38.50 -22.56
CA TRP A 78 17.28 -37.84 -22.14
C TRP A 78 17.91 -38.43 -20.87
N GLN A 79 17.15 -39.16 -20.05
CA GLN A 79 17.67 -39.93 -18.91
C GLN A 79 18.18 -41.31 -19.33
N ALA A 80 17.92 -41.73 -20.57
CA ALA A 80 18.26 -43.06 -21.04
C ALA A 80 19.77 -43.24 -21.33
N ASP A 81 20.44 -42.14 -21.65
CA ASP A 81 21.83 -42.11 -22.14
C ASP A 81 22.85 -41.59 -21.10
N LEU A 82 22.45 -41.49 -19.84
CA LEU A 82 23.33 -41.08 -18.75
C LEU A 82 24.23 -42.23 -18.26
N PRO A 83 25.47 -41.94 -17.81
CA PRO A 83 26.28 -42.90 -17.05
C PRO A 83 25.48 -43.46 -15.87
N PHE A 84 25.68 -44.74 -15.55
CA PHE A 84 24.88 -45.46 -14.55
C PHE A 84 24.83 -44.76 -13.17
N ALA A 85 25.89 -44.01 -12.81
CA ALA A 85 25.96 -43.21 -11.59
C ALA A 85 25.00 -42.00 -11.61
N ASP A 86 24.98 -41.22 -12.69
CA ASP A 86 24.09 -40.05 -12.84
C ASP A 86 22.63 -40.47 -12.97
N ARG A 87 22.39 -41.63 -13.61
CA ARG A 87 21.07 -42.26 -13.73
C ARG A 87 20.54 -42.71 -12.38
N ALA A 88 21.39 -43.23 -11.51
CA ALA A 88 21.01 -43.63 -10.15
C ALA A 88 20.72 -42.42 -9.23
N VAL A 89 21.43 -41.31 -9.41
CA VAL A 89 21.22 -40.05 -8.66
C VAL A 89 19.89 -39.39 -9.05
N ILE A 90 19.58 -39.31 -10.35
CA ILE A 90 18.35 -38.69 -10.85
C ILE A 90 17.12 -39.53 -10.51
N THR A 91 17.19 -40.85 -10.69
CA THR A 91 16.08 -41.77 -10.38
C THR A 91 15.79 -41.83 -8.87
N LYS A 92 16.79 -41.69 -7.99
CA LYS A 92 16.58 -41.56 -6.54
C LYS A 92 15.95 -40.22 -6.12
N SER A 93 16.21 -39.13 -6.85
CA SER A 93 15.64 -37.80 -6.55
C SER A 93 14.21 -37.59 -7.07
N CYS A 94 13.78 -38.40 -8.06
CA CYS A 94 12.42 -38.38 -8.60
C CYS A 94 11.34 -38.86 -7.60
N GLY A 95 11.72 -39.47 -6.48
CA GLY A 95 10.80 -39.76 -5.38
C GLY A 95 10.42 -38.49 -4.63
N LYS A 96 9.30 -37.87 -5.02
CA LYS A 96 8.59 -36.73 -4.35
C LYS A 96 9.03 -35.29 -4.73
N GLY A 97 9.77 -35.07 -5.81
CA GLY A 97 10.44 -33.77 -6.09
C GLY A 97 9.85 -32.81 -7.14
N GLY A 98 8.80 -33.15 -7.89
CA GLY A 98 8.21 -32.28 -8.94
C GLY A 98 9.20 -31.78 -10.02
N VAL A 99 8.78 -30.80 -10.83
CA VAL A 99 9.61 -30.15 -11.90
C VAL A 99 10.90 -29.51 -11.37
N MET A 100 10.93 -29.17 -10.08
CA MET A 100 12.07 -28.59 -9.37
C MET A 100 13.30 -29.51 -9.37
N SER A 101 13.10 -30.80 -9.10
CA SER A 101 14.17 -31.80 -9.10
C SER A 101 14.86 -31.95 -10.46
N LEU A 102 14.15 -31.64 -11.55
CA LEU A 102 14.65 -31.74 -12.92
C LEU A 102 15.36 -30.46 -13.38
N LEU A 103 14.93 -29.30 -12.87
CA LEU A 103 15.57 -28.01 -13.19
C LEU A 103 16.87 -27.80 -12.42
N ARG A 104 16.99 -28.35 -11.20
CA ARG A 104 18.18 -28.16 -10.35
C ARG A 104 19.50 -28.58 -11.02
N PRO A 105 19.64 -29.78 -11.63
CA PRO A 105 20.88 -30.15 -12.32
C PRO A 105 21.19 -29.27 -13.54
N LEU A 106 20.15 -28.72 -14.19
CA LEU A 106 20.29 -27.88 -15.39
C LEU A 106 20.79 -26.46 -15.06
N LEU A 107 20.78 -26.06 -13.78
CA LEU A 107 21.42 -24.82 -13.34
C LEU A 107 22.95 -24.89 -13.37
N LEU A 108 23.51 -26.09 -13.27
CA LEU A 108 24.95 -26.35 -13.32
C LEU A 108 25.39 -26.85 -14.71
N ASP A 109 24.56 -26.65 -15.74
CA ASP A 109 24.83 -27.13 -17.10
C ASP A 109 26.03 -26.41 -17.70
N VAL A 110 26.85 -27.09 -18.51
CA VAL A 110 27.99 -26.46 -19.19
C VAL A 110 27.57 -25.42 -20.24
N VAL A 111 26.30 -25.41 -20.67
CA VAL A 111 25.77 -24.49 -21.67
C VAL A 111 25.07 -23.29 -20.99
N PRO A 112 25.57 -22.05 -21.13
CA PRO A 112 25.00 -20.88 -20.46
C PRO A 112 23.52 -20.63 -20.77
N THR A 113 23.07 -20.86 -22.01
CA THR A 113 21.67 -20.65 -22.40
C THR A 113 20.71 -21.64 -21.71
N ILE A 114 21.17 -22.85 -21.41
CA ILE A 114 20.39 -23.87 -20.68
C ILE A 114 20.30 -23.47 -19.21
N GLN A 115 21.42 -23.07 -18.60
CA GLN A 115 21.44 -22.54 -17.23
C GLN A 115 20.46 -21.37 -17.08
N GLN A 116 20.54 -20.38 -17.98
CA GLN A 116 19.70 -19.18 -17.96
C GLN A 116 18.21 -19.51 -18.07
N THR A 117 17.85 -20.42 -18.98
CA THR A 117 16.45 -20.77 -19.21
C THR A 117 15.91 -21.66 -18.07
N ALA A 118 16.74 -22.54 -17.50
CA ALA A 118 16.38 -23.31 -16.31
C ALA A 118 16.11 -22.38 -15.12
N ALA A 119 16.98 -21.39 -14.92
CA ALA A 119 16.83 -20.41 -13.85
C ALA A 119 15.62 -19.49 -14.06
N LEU A 120 15.31 -19.11 -15.31
CA LEU A 120 14.09 -18.39 -15.68
C LEU A 120 12.82 -19.20 -15.37
N ALA A 121 12.82 -20.49 -15.69
CA ALA A 121 11.71 -21.38 -15.39
C ALA A 121 11.46 -21.47 -13.87
N LEU A 122 12.53 -21.61 -13.08
CA LEU A 122 12.46 -21.63 -11.61
C LEU A 122 11.91 -20.33 -11.03
N GLY A 123 12.40 -19.17 -11.50
CA GLY A 123 11.89 -17.87 -11.04
C GLY A 123 10.39 -17.75 -11.27
N ARG A 124 9.93 -18.03 -12.51
CA ARG A 124 8.50 -17.98 -12.87
C ARG A 124 7.65 -18.93 -12.02
N LEU A 125 8.14 -20.12 -11.73
CA LEU A 125 7.45 -21.07 -10.85
C LEU A 125 7.33 -20.53 -9.42
N ALA A 126 8.40 -19.94 -8.87
CA ALA A 126 8.41 -19.36 -7.54
C ALA A 126 7.46 -18.14 -7.40
N ASN A 127 7.28 -17.34 -8.45
CA ASN A 127 6.39 -16.17 -8.43
C ASN A 127 4.91 -16.46 -8.15
N TYR A 128 4.47 -17.65 -8.51
CA TYR A 128 3.05 -18.02 -8.49
C TYR A 128 2.72 -19.04 -7.39
N ASN A 129 3.72 -19.54 -6.65
CA ASN A 129 3.53 -20.53 -5.59
C ASN A 129 4.58 -20.37 -4.48
N ASP A 130 4.11 -20.01 -3.28
CA ASP A 130 4.93 -19.82 -2.09
C ASP A 130 5.66 -21.10 -1.67
N ASP A 131 5.03 -22.29 -1.82
CA ASP A 131 5.65 -23.59 -1.51
C ASP A 131 6.83 -23.88 -2.44
N LEU A 132 6.74 -23.45 -3.70
CA LEU A 132 7.84 -23.59 -4.67
C LEU A 132 8.98 -22.61 -4.35
N ALA A 133 8.65 -21.38 -3.95
CA ALA A 133 9.65 -20.43 -3.47
C ALA A 133 10.38 -20.97 -2.22
N GLU A 134 9.67 -21.59 -1.28
CA GLU A 134 10.28 -22.21 -0.10
C GLU A 134 11.11 -23.45 -0.45
N ALA A 135 10.66 -24.28 -1.39
CA ALA A 135 11.40 -25.44 -1.87
C ALA A 135 12.72 -25.07 -2.57
N VAL A 136 12.74 -23.95 -3.29
CA VAL A 136 13.97 -23.37 -3.86
C VAL A 136 14.97 -23.05 -2.76
N VAL A 137 14.51 -22.38 -1.69
CA VAL A 137 15.37 -21.96 -0.58
C VAL A 137 15.90 -23.15 0.22
N LYS A 138 15.03 -24.10 0.58
CA LYS A 138 15.40 -25.32 1.30
C LYS A 138 16.30 -26.26 0.50
N GLY A 139 16.35 -26.11 -0.82
CA GLY A 139 17.07 -27.00 -1.71
C GLY A 139 18.57 -26.70 -1.88
N ASP A 140 19.19 -25.81 -1.11
CA ASP A 140 20.57 -25.31 -1.33
C ASP A 140 20.83 -24.80 -2.76
N ILE A 141 19.76 -24.36 -3.43
CA ILE A 141 19.84 -23.81 -4.78
C ILE A 141 20.36 -22.36 -4.71
N LEU A 142 20.04 -21.62 -3.64
CA LEU A 142 20.50 -20.23 -3.47
C LEU A 142 22.02 -20.09 -3.39
N PRO A 143 22.77 -20.81 -2.52
CA PRO A 143 24.22 -20.61 -2.40
C PRO A 143 24.97 -21.00 -3.68
N GLN A 144 24.52 -22.06 -4.37
CA GLN A 144 25.10 -22.50 -5.64
C GLN A 144 24.92 -21.45 -6.75
N LEU A 145 23.81 -20.73 -6.71
CA LEU A 145 23.50 -19.68 -7.68
C LEU A 145 24.26 -18.39 -7.37
N VAL A 146 24.39 -18.01 -6.10
CA VAL A 146 25.25 -16.89 -5.68
C VAL A 146 26.71 -17.15 -6.10
N TYR A 147 27.22 -18.37 -5.89
CA TYR A 147 28.57 -18.73 -6.33
C TYR A 147 28.75 -18.65 -7.86
N SER A 148 27.78 -19.16 -8.62
CA SER A 148 27.81 -19.10 -10.09
C SER A 148 27.75 -17.66 -10.64
N LEU A 149 27.16 -16.71 -9.90
CA LEU A 149 27.15 -15.30 -10.23
C LEU A 149 28.53 -14.63 -10.05
N ALA A 150 29.35 -15.12 -9.12
CA ALA A 150 30.68 -14.57 -8.85
C ALA A 150 31.75 -15.00 -9.87
N GLU A 151 31.64 -16.20 -10.47
CA GLU A 151 32.69 -16.76 -11.34
C GLU A 151 32.51 -16.50 -12.85
N GLN A 152 31.30 -16.24 -13.34
CA GLN A 152 31.05 -16.11 -14.79
C GLN A 152 30.43 -14.75 -15.15
N ASN A 153 31.21 -13.95 -15.88
CA ASN A 153 30.85 -12.72 -16.61
C ASN A 153 29.36 -12.43 -16.60
N VAL A 154 28.98 -11.33 -15.92
CA VAL A 154 27.80 -10.42 -15.93
C VAL A 154 26.66 -10.61 -16.97
N ARG A 155 26.53 -11.76 -17.63
CA ARG A 155 25.64 -12.10 -18.74
C ARG A 155 24.61 -13.17 -18.35
N ASN A 156 24.61 -13.65 -17.11
CA ASN A 156 23.55 -14.50 -16.53
C ASN A 156 22.35 -13.66 -16.01
N PHE A 157 22.03 -12.68 -16.82
CA PHE A 157 21.28 -11.46 -16.56
C PHE A 157 19.77 -11.63 -16.34
N TYR A 158 19.21 -12.71 -16.89
CA TYR A 158 17.79 -13.03 -16.74
C TYR A 158 17.44 -13.64 -15.36
N PHE A 159 18.45 -14.05 -14.59
CA PHE A 159 18.30 -14.65 -13.27
C PHE A 159 17.94 -13.60 -12.20
N LEU A 160 18.65 -12.46 -12.16
CA LEU A 160 18.39 -11.36 -11.22
C LEU A 160 17.00 -10.75 -11.42
N LYS A 161 16.53 -10.65 -12.68
CA LYS A 161 15.24 -10.03 -13.01
C LYS A 161 14.02 -10.78 -12.47
N GLN A 162 14.12 -12.10 -12.30
CA GLN A 162 12.97 -12.93 -11.95
C GLN A 162 13.13 -13.69 -10.63
N PHE A 163 14.34 -14.11 -10.24
CA PHE A 163 14.51 -15.01 -9.09
C PHE A 163 14.61 -14.27 -7.74
N ASN A 164 15.54 -13.32 -7.58
CA ASN A 164 15.60 -12.47 -6.38
C ASN A 164 14.40 -11.52 -6.27
N CYS A 165 13.86 -11.12 -7.43
CA CYS A 165 12.68 -10.27 -7.58
C CYS A 165 11.36 -10.95 -7.11
N GLN A 166 11.32 -12.29 -7.07
CA GLN A 166 10.08 -13.02 -6.81
C GLN A 166 10.12 -13.73 -5.45
N VAL A 167 11.19 -14.43 -5.11
CA VAL A 167 11.31 -15.12 -3.80
C VAL A 167 11.30 -14.13 -2.63
N GLY A 168 12.02 -13.02 -2.75
CA GLY A 168 12.00 -11.93 -1.78
C GLY A 168 10.71 -11.11 -1.77
N LYS A 169 9.69 -11.41 -2.58
CA LYS A 169 8.39 -10.71 -2.53
C LYS A 169 7.41 -11.37 -1.56
N HIS A 170 7.47 -12.70 -1.45
CA HIS A 170 6.42 -13.51 -0.83
C HIS A 170 6.48 -13.48 0.69
N SER A 171 7.70 -13.50 1.27
CA SER A 171 7.84 -13.57 2.72
C SER A 171 9.17 -12.97 3.21
N PRO A 172 9.19 -12.44 4.46
CA PRO A 172 10.41 -11.96 5.09
C PRO A 172 11.43 -13.09 5.33
N GLN A 173 10.99 -14.32 5.57
CA GLN A 173 11.89 -15.48 5.75
C GLN A 173 12.67 -15.80 4.47
N LEU A 174 12.01 -15.68 3.32
CA LEU A 174 12.66 -15.88 2.03
C LEU A 174 13.65 -14.76 1.71
N ALA A 175 13.31 -13.52 2.03
CA ALA A 175 14.24 -12.39 1.92
C ALA A 175 15.46 -12.56 2.84
N GLN A 176 15.26 -13.03 4.08
CA GLN A 176 16.36 -13.34 5.00
C GLN A 176 17.28 -14.43 4.46
N ALA A 177 16.72 -15.50 3.89
CA ALA A 177 17.53 -16.55 3.28
C ALA A 177 18.38 -16.05 2.10
N ILE A 178 17.88 -15.09 1.32
CA ILE A 178 18.67 -14.43 0.26
C ILE A 178 19.85 -13.66 0.87
N VAL A 179 19.63 -12.94 1.97
CA VAL A 179 20.69 -12.22 2.71
C VAL A 179 21.72 -13.19 3.28
N ASP A 180 21.27 -14.27 3.94
CA ASP A 180 22.14 -15.28 4.57
C ASP A 180 23.02 -16.02 3.54
N CYS A 181 22.59 -16.08 2.28
CA CYS A 181 23.37 -16.65 1.17
C CYS A 181 24.45 -15.71 0.62
N GLY A 182 24.62 -14.50 1.16
CA GLY A 182 25.62 -13.53 0.68
C GLY A 182 25.24 -12.86 -0.64
N ALA A 183 23.95 -12.85 -1.01
CA ALA A 183 23.51 -12.29 -2.30
C ALA A 183 23.61 -10.75 -2.36
N LEU A 184 23.64 -10.06 -1.21
CA LEU A 184 23.66 -8.60 -1.15
C LEU A 184 24.91 -8.00 -1.82
N ASP A 185 26.10 -8.51 -1.51
CA ASP A 185 27.35 -8.03 -2.10
C ASP A 185 27.35 -8.18 -3.62
N THR A 186 26.83 -9.31 -4.11
CA THR A 186 26.67 -9.55 -5.56
C THR A 186 25.69 -8.58 -6.19
N LEU A 187 24.57 -8.29 -5.52
CA LEU A 187 23.57 -7.33 -5.99
C LEU A 187 24.10 -5.90 -6.04
N VAL A 188 24.96 -5.52 -5.09
CA VAL A 188 25.61 -4.21 -5.06
C VAL A 188 26.61 -4.08 -6.21
N ILE A 189 27.45 -5.08 -6.46
CA ILE A 189 28.34 -5.12 -7.64
C ILE A 189 27.54 -5.00 -8.93
N CYS A 190 26.37 -5.63 -9.00
CA CYS A 190 25.47 -5.56 -10.15
C CYS A 190 24.90 -4.16 -10.41
N LEU A 191 24.82 -3.27 -9.42
CA LEU A 191 24.43 -1.87 -9.64
C LEU A 191 25.54 -1.04 -10.33
N GLU A 192 26.79 -1.50 -10.28
CA GLU A 192 27.93 -0.84 -10.92
C GLU A 192 28.13 -1.24 -12.39
N ASP A 193 27.36 -2.21 -12.90
CA ASP A 193 27.50 -2.71 -14.27
C ASP A 193 27.19 -1.65 -15.34
N PHE A 194 27.58 -1.87 -16.59
CA PHE A 194 27.29 -0.93 -17.68
C PHE A 194 25.91 -1.12 -18.33
N ASP A 195 25.30 -2.30 -18.20
CA ASP A 195 24.01 -2.59 -18.79
C ASP A 195 22.86 -2.15 -17.82
N PRO A 196 22.01 -1.19 -18.23
CA PRO A 196 20.92 -0.68 -17.40
C PRO A 196 19.95 -1.75 -16.94
N GLY A 197 19.83 -2.86 -17.68
CA GLY A 197 18.99 -3.96 -17.27
C GLY A 197 19.51 -4.68 -16.00
N VAL A 198 20.84 -4.70 -15.76
CA VAL A 198 21.43 -5.39 -14.59
C VAL A 198 21.03 -4.54 -13.42
N LYS A 199 21.32 -3.23 -13.53
CA LYS A 199 21.01 -2.24 -12.53
C LYS A 199 19.53 -2.28 -12.18
N GLU A 200 18.65 -2.39 -13.18
CA GLU A 200 17.20 -2.49 -12.96
C GLU A 200 16.86 -3.73 -12.14
N ALA A 201 17.38 -4.91 -12.52
CA ALA A 201 17.12 -6.16 -11.82
C ALA A 201 17.68 -6.16 -10.39
N ALA A 202 18.90 -5.65 -10.21
CA ALA A 202 19.57 -5.54 -8.92
C ALA A 202 18.84 -4.56 -7.98
N ALA A 203 18.51 -3.36 -8.47
CA ALA A 203 17.73 -2.38 -7.72
C ALA A 203 16.36 -2.94 -7.31
N TRP A 204 15.72 -3.72 -8.20
CA TRP A 204 14.44 -4.33 -7.88
C TRP A 204 14.57 -5.36 -6.77
N ALA A 205 15.56 -6.25 -6.86
CA ALA A 205 15.85 -7.26 -5.84
C ALA A 205 16.14 -6.62 -4.47
N LEU A 206 16.98 -5.59 -4.44
CA LEU A 206 17.29 -4.85 -3.21
C LEU A 206 16.04 -4.20 -2.61
N GLY A 207 15.18 -3.60 -3.43
CA GLY A 207 13.88 -3.09 -2.99
C GLY A 207 12.93 -4.20 -2.48
N TYR A 208 12.95 -5.39 -3.07
CA TYR A 208 12.19 -6.54 -2.55
C TYR A 208 12.66 -7.01 -1.18
N ILE A 209 13.97 -7.03 -0.95
CA ILE A 209 14.52 -7.40 0.36
C ILE A 209 14.17 -6.31 1.39
N ALA A 210 14.43 -5.05 1.06
CA ALA A 210 14.26 -3.93 1.98
C ALA A 210 12.80 -3.72 2.40
N ARG A 211 11.81 -4.08 1.56
CA ARG A 211 10.40 -3.71 1.81
C ARG A 211 9.75 -4.36 3.03
N HIS A 212 10.32 -5.44 3.57
CA HIS A 212 9.64 -6.32 4.51
C HIS A 212 9.73 -5.84 5.94
N ASN A 213 10.94 -5.56 6.42
CA ASN A 213 11.19 -5.15 7.79
C ASN A 213 12.46 -4.28 7.89
N ALA A 214 12.65 -3.66 9.05
CA ALA A 214 13.78 -2.78 9.30
C ALA A 214 15.14 -3.50 9.26
N GLU A 215 15.22 -4.75 9.73
CA GLU A 215 16.46 -5.54 9.76
C GLU A 215 17.00 -5.84 8.36
N LEU A 216 16.13 -6.30 7.45
CA LEU A 216 16.47 -6.54 6.05
C LEU A 216 16.81 -5.25 5.30
N SER A 217 16.07 -4.18 5.59
CA SER A 217 16.39 -2.86 5.05
C SER A 217 17.75 -2.36 5.53
N GLN A 218 18.10 -2.58 6.81
CA GLN A 218 19.41 -2.24 7.35
C GLN A 218 20.50 -3.08 6.70
N ALA A 219 20.30 -4.37 6.48
CA ALA A 219 21.26 -5.21 5.76
C ALA A 219 21.53 -4.70 4.34
N VAL A 220 20.51 -4.24 3.62
CA VAL A 220 20.66 -3.60 2.30
C VAL A 220 21.46 -2.30 2.37
N VAL A 221 21.27 -1.51 3.43
CA VAL A 221 22.04 -0.28 3.68
C VAL A 221 23.49 -0.60 4.00
N ASP A 222 23.74 -1.56 4.89
CA ASP A 222 25.07 -1.97 5.34
C ASP A 222 25.91 -2.56 4.20
N ALA A 223 25.26 -3.19 3.21
CA ALA A 223 25.90 -3.65 1.98
C ALA A 223 26.34 -2.51 1.04
N GLY A 224 25.98 -1.26 1.32
CA GLY A 224 26.38 -0.10 0.51
C GLY A 224 25.49 0.16 -0.71
N ALA A 225 24.26 -0.36 -0.73
CA ALA A 225 23.37 -0.21 -1.88
C ALA A 225 22.87 1.23 -2.12
N VAL A 226 22.69 2.04 -1.06
CA VAL A 226 22.01 3.34 -1.12
C VAL A 226 22.69 4.34 -2.06
N PRO A 227 24.02 4.61 -1.96
CA PRO A 227 24.69 5.52 -2.90
C PRO A 227 24.56 5.08 -4.36
N LEU A 228 24.67 3.77 -4.64
CA LEU A 228 24.53 3.24 -5.99
C LEU A 228 23.10 3.36 -6.54
N LEU A 229 22.08 3.19 -5.68
CA LEU A 229 20.69 3.45 -6.06
C LEU A 229 20.45 4.93 -6.39
N VAL A 230 21.10 5.85 -5.66
CA VAL A 230 21.04 7.29 -5.98
C VAL A 230 21.70 7.59 -7.32
N LEU A 231 22.83 6.95 -7.66
CA LEU A 231 23.44 7.05 -8.98
C LEU A 231 22.51 6.51 -10.07
N CYS A 232 21.83 5.38 -9.84
CA CYS A 232 20.87 4.79 -10.79
C CYS A 232 19.69 5.73 -11.13
N ILE A 233 19.30 6.64 -10.23
CA ILE A 233 18.24 7.63 -10.51
C ILE A 233 18.71 8.70 -11.51
N GLN A 234 20.02 8.92 -11.63
CA GLN A 234 20.59 9.93 -12.50
C GLN A 234 20.78 9.43 -13.94
N GLU A 235 20.83 8.11 -14.14
CA GLU A 235 20.96 7.46 -15.45
C GLU A 235 19.80 7.77 -16.40
N PRO A 236 19.97 7.78 -17.72
CA PRO A 236 18.92 8.22 -18.66
C PRO A 236 17.70 7.29 -18.73
N GLU A 237 17.82 6.01 -18.37
CA GLU A 237 16.76 5.02 -18.51
C GLU A 237 15.62 5.20 -17.50
N ILE A 238 14.44 5.62 -17.98
CA ILE A 238 13.24 5.81 -17.15
C ILE A 238 12.84 4.55 -16.37
N ALA A 239 13.04 3.36 -16.94
CA ALA A 239 12.75 2.11 -16.25
C ALA A 239 13.62 1.94 -14.99
N LEU A 240 14.93 2.18 -15.12
CA LEU A 240 15.88 2.15 -14.01
C LEU A 240 15.55 3.21 -12.95
N LYS A 241 15.27 4.45 -13.36
CA LYS A 241 14.86 5.52 -12.44
C LYS A 241 13.66 5.14 -11.57
N ARG A 242 12.63 4.55 -12.19
CA ARG A 242 11.42 4.11 -11.48
C ARG A 242 11.74 3.07 -10.41
N ILE A 243 12.55 2.06 -10.76
CA ILE A 243 12.89 0.98 -9.85
C ILE A 243 13.81 1.47 -8.75
N ALA A 244 14.82 2.29 -9.07
CA ALA A 244 15.71 2.87 -8.07
C ALA A 244 14.95 3.76 -7.08
N ALA A 245 14.05 4.63 -7.55
CA ALA A 245 13.17 5.42 -6.68
C ALA A 245 12.25 4.55 -5.82
N SER A 246 11.72 3.45 -6.36
CA SER A 246 10.91 2.49 -5.61
C SER A 246 11.74 1.79 -4.53
N ALA A 247 12.98 1.40 -4.82
CA ALA A 247 13.88 0.77 -3.87
C ALA A 247 14.25 1.73 -2.72
N LEU A 248 14.57 2.98 -3.03
CA LEU A 248 14.81 4.01 -2.01
C LEU A 248 13.56 4.26 -1.16
N SER A 249 12.37 4.23 -1.76
CA SER A 249 11.10 4.30 -1.03
C SER A 249 10.91 3.11 -0.08
N ASP A 250 11.26 1.89 -0.53
CA ASP A 250 11.15 0.68 0.28
C ASP A 250 12.15 0.66 1.44
N ILE A 251 13.37 1.19 1.25
CA ILE A 251 14.36 1.35 2.33
C ILE A 251 13.89 2.40 3.34
N SER A 252 13.49 3.57 2.83
CA SER A 252 13.17 4.73 3.67
C SER A 252 11.94 4.50 4.55
N LYS A 253 11.08 3.51 4.29
CA LYS A 253 9.80 3.40 5.02
C LYS A 253 9.91 2.79 6.42
N HIS A 254 11.03 2.18 6.81
CA HIS A 254 11.07 1.36 8.02
C HIS A 254 11.46 2.11 9.29
N SER A 255 12.44 3.02 9.24
CA SER A 255 12.90 3.77 10.40
C SER A 255 13.43 5.16 10.01
N PRO A 256 13.50 6.12 10.96
CA PRO A 256 14.12 7.42 10.72
C PRO A 256 15.60 7.32 10.33
N GLU A 257 16.36 6.37 10.90
CA GLU A 257 17.79 6.19 10.61
C GLU A 257 18.03 5.73 9.16
N LEU A 258 17.18 4.82 8.66
CA LEU A 258 17.21 4.35 7.27
C LEU A 258 16.85 5.48 6.30
N ALA A 259 15.83 6.27 6.63
CA ALA A 259 15.46 7.44 5.85
C ALA A 259 16.58 8.49 5.85
N GLN A 260 17.21 8.74 7.00
CA GLN A 260 18.34 9.66 7.12
C GLN A 260 19.51 9.20 6.24
N THR A 261 19.82 7.90 6.23
CA THR A 261 20.89 7.36 5.36
C THR A 261 20.62 7.61 3.87
N VAL A 262 19.35 7.49 3.44
CA VAL A 262 18.94 7.81 2.06
C VAL A 262 19.09 9.31 1.77
N VAL A 263 18.80 10.17 2.75
CA VAL A 263 18.97 11.62 2.62
C VAL A 263 20.44 12.02 2.58
N ASP A 264 21.27 11.45 3.45
CA ASP A 264 22.71 11.70 3.53
C ASP A 264 23.44 11.31 2.22
N ALA A 265 22.90 10.32 1.49
CA ALA A 265 23.36 9.95 0.15
C ALA A 265 22.93 10.93 -0.96
N GLY A 266 22.23 12.03 -0.63
CA GLY A 266 21.82 13.07 -1.57
C GLY A 266 20.53 12.78 -2.35
N ALA A 267 19.72 11.80 -1.93
CA ALA A 267 18.57 11.34 -2.70
C ALA A 267 17.51 12.42 -2.93
N ILE A 268 17.26 13.31 -1.96
CA ILE A 268 16.16 14.30 -2.04
C ILE A 268 16.31 15.22 -3.26
N ALA A 269 17.50 15.76 -3.50
CA ALA A 269 17.73 16.70 -4.60
C ALA A 269 17.44 16.05 -5.96
N HIS A 270 17.89 14.81 -6.16
CA HIS A 270 17.64 14.05 -7.38
C HIS A 270 16.16 13.66 -7.52
N LEU A 271 15.53 13.20 -6.43
CA LEU A 271 14.10 12.88 -6.42
C LEU A 271 13.25 14.10 -6.77
N ALA A 272 13.51 15.26 -6.16
CA ALA A 272 12.79 16.51 -6.43
C ALA A 272 12.85 16.89 -7.92
N GLN A 273 14.03 16.79 -8.55
CA GLN A 273 14.18 17.01 -9.98
C GLN A 273 13.38 16.03 -10.84
N MET A 274 13.29 14.76 -10.43
CA MET A 274 12.58 13.73 -11.20
C MET A 274 11.05 13.90 -11.21
N ILE A 275 10.46 14.66 -10.27
CA ILE A 275 9.01 14.97 -10.29
C ILE A 275 8.63 15.75 -11.56
N LEU A 276 9.56 16.55 -12.12
CA LEU A 276 9.34 17.33 -13.33
C LEU A 276 9.21 16.46 -14.60
N ASN A 277 9.54 15.17 -14.52
CA ASN A 277 9.45 14.28 -15.66
C ASN A 277 7.98 14.03 -16.05
N PRO A 278 7.63 14.02 -17.35
CA PRO A 278 6.26 13.77 -17.80
C PRO A 278 5.76 12.36 -17.45
N ASP A 279 6.66 11.41 -17.20
CA ASP A 279 6.30 10.03 -16.94
C ASP A 279 5.51 9.84 -15.62
N ALA A 280 4.23 9.48 -15.73
CA ALA A 280 3.36 9.28 -14.58
C ALA A 280 3.86 8.19 -13.63
N LYS A 281 4.39 7.07 -14.16
CA LYS A 281 4.89 5.96 -13.34
C LYS A 281 6.11 6.38 -12.51
N LEU A 282 7.01 7.18 -13.06
CA LEU A 282 8.14 7.75 -12.34
C LEU A 282 7.67 8.71 -11.25
N LYS A 283 6.78 9.65 -11.59
CA LYS A 283 6.17 10.57 -10.61
C LYS A 283 5.57 9.83 -9.42
N ARG A 284 4.83 8.73 -9.65
CA ARG A 284 4.27 7.89 -8.59
C ARG A 284 5.37 7.40 -7.61
N GLN A 285 6.47 6.86 -8.13
CA GLN A 285 7.54 6.30 -7.30
C GLN A 285 8.32 7.38 -6.55
N VAL A 286 8.61 8.49 -7.23
CA VAL A 286 9.33 9.63 -6.63
C VAL A 286 8.52 10.27 -5.50
N LEU A 287 7.23 10.53 -5.73
CA LEU A 287 6.34 11.08 -4.70
C LEU A 287 6.18 10.11 -3.53
N SER A 288 6.15 8.81 -3.79
CA SER A 288 6.16 7.78 -2.74
C SER A 288 7.44 7.83 -1.93
N ALA A 289 8.61 7.86 -2.57
CA ALA A 289 9.91 7.92 -1.89
C ALA A 289 10.01 9.15 -0.98
N LEU A 290 9.69 10.34 -1.50
CA LEU A 290 9.67 11.57 -0.70
C LEU A 290 8.67 11.49 0.46
N SER A 291 7.51 10.84 0.28
CA SER A 291 6.55 10.62 1.36
C SER A 291 7.11 9.70 2.45
N GLN A 292 7.80 8.63 2.07
CA GLN A 292 8.41 7.69 3.01
C GLN A 292 9.59 8.29 3.78
N ILE A 293 10.29 9.27 3.19
CA ILE A 293 11.33 10.05 3.86
C ILE A 293 10.69 11.05 4.82
N ALA A 294 9.81 11.91 4.32
CA ALA A 294 9.21 13.00 5.08
C ALA A 294 8.35 12.52 6.26
N LYS A 295 7.88 11.27 6.29
CA LYS A 295 6.99 10.80 7.36
C LYS A 295 7.66 10.66 8.74
N HIS A 296 8.98 10.55 8.82
CA HIS A 296 9.65 10.01 10.02
C HIS A 296 10.05 11.06 11.06
N SER A 297 10.50 12.23 10.63
CA SER A 297 10.90 13.31 11.54
C SER A 297 10.61 14.68 10.93
N VAL A 298 10.63 15.70 11.78
CA VAL A 298 10.52 17.10 11.35
C VAL A 298 11.67 17.46 10.43
N ASP A 299 12.91 17.15 10.82
CA ASP A 299 14.12 17.46 10.04
C ASP A 299 14.07 16.87 8.63
N LEU A 300 13.61 15.61 8.48
CA LEU A 300 13.46 14.96 7.17
C LEU A 300 12.36 15.62 6.31
N ALA A 301 11.27 16.08 6.94
CA ALA A 301 10.24 16.84 6.24
C ALA A 301 10.73 18.23 5.82
N GLU A 302 11.51 18.92 6.67
CA GLU A 302 12.13 20.21 6.38
C GLU A 302 13.09 20.09 5.20
N MET A 303 13.99 19.10 5.20
CA MET A 303 14.89 18.85 4.06
C MET A 303 14.14 18.59 2.75
N ALA A 304 12.98 17.91 2.80
CA ALA A 304 12.16 17.71 1.61
C ALA A 304 11.54 19.03 1.10
N VAL A 305 11.16 19.92 2.01
CA VAL A 305 10.59 21.24 1.69
C VAL A 305 11.66 22.21 1.15
N GLU A 306 12.87 22.18 1.72
CA GLU A 306 14.01 22.97 1.26
C GLU A 306 14.41 22.66 -0.19
N ALA A 307 14.08 21.47 -0.69
CA ALA A 307 14.23 21.10 -2.09
C ALA A 307 13.14 21.68 -3.03
N GLU A 308 12.39 22.69 -2.56
CA GLU A 308 11.38 23.45 -3.31
C GLU A 308 10.32 22.59 -4.02
N ILE A 309 9.91 21.48 -3.39
CA ILE A 309 9.02 20.50 -4.02
C ILE A 309 7.58 21.01 -4.21
N PHE A 310 7.12 22.00 -3.45
CA PHE A 310 5.70 22.36 -3.40
C PHE A 310 5.10 22.75 -4.76
N PRO A 311 5.67 23.68 -5.55
CA PRO A 311 5.06 24.06 -6.83
C PRO A 311 4.79 22.87 -7.76
N VAL A 312 5.73 21.93 -7.81
CA VAL A 312 5.62 20.75 -8.67
C VAL A 312 4.62 19.74 -8.09
N VAL A 313 4.65 19.50 -6.78
CA VAL A 313 3.70 18.60 -6.10
C VAL A 313 2.26 19.12 -6.21
N LEU A 314 2.05 20.43 -6.11
CA LEU A 314 0.73 21.04 -6.30
C LEU A 314 0.22 20.90 -7.74
N THR A 315 1.12 20.91 -8.73
CA THR A 315 0.78 20.58 -10.12
C THR A 315 0.38 19.10 -10.25
N CYS A 316 1.07 18.20 -9.54
CA CYS A 316 0.77 16.77 -9.52
C CYS A 316 -0.61 16.43 -8.91
N LEU A 317 -1.18 17.30 -8.05
CA LEU A 317 -2.56 17.14 -7.56
C LEU A 317 -3.62 17.27 -8.66
N LYS A 318 -3.26 17.85 -9.81
CA LYS A 318 -4.14 18.04 -10.98
C LYS A 318 -3.81 17.06 -12.11
N ASP A 319 -2.92 16.10 -11.90
CA ASP A 319 -2.50 15.13 -12.90
C ASP A 319 -3.68 14.27 -13.39
N SER A 320 -3.66 13.70 -14.59
CA SER A 320 -4.71 12.78 -15.02
C SER A 320 -4.63 11.43 -14.30
N ASP A 321 -3.46 11.09 -13.76
CA ASP A 321 -3.18 9.86 -13.07
C ASP A 321 -3.57 9.91 -11.58
N GLU A 322 -4.57 9.12 -11.20
CA GLU A 322 -5.08 9.07 -9.82
C GLU A 322 -4.03 8.66 -8.79
N TYR A 323 -3.05 7.82 -9.15
CA TYR A 323 -1.99 7.43 -8.23
C TYR A 323 -0.97 8.54 -8.03
N VAL A 324 -0.70 9.35 -9.06
CA VAL A 324 0.11 10.57 -8.93
C VAL A 324 -0.58 11.54 -7.97
N LYS A 325 -1.89 11.80 -8.15
CA LYS A 325 -2.66 12.65 -7.22
C LYS A 325 -2.60 12.13 -5.79
N LYS A 326 -2.85 10.83 -5.60
CA LYS A 326 -2.83 10.17 -4.29
C LYS A 326 -1.47 10.32 -3.60
N ASN A 327 -0.37 10.08 -4.33
CA ASN A 327 0.98 10.15 -3.77
C ASN A 327 1.40 11.60 -3.50
N ALA A 328 1.01 12.56 -4.35
CA ALA A 328 1.22 13.98 -4.11
C ALA A 328 0.48 14.45 -2.85
N ALA A 329 -0.79 14.08 -2.69
CA ALA A 329 -1.57 14.37 -1.49
C ALA A 329 -0.99 13.67 -0.24
N THR A 330 -0.43 12.47 -0.41
CA THR A 330 0.26 11.74 0.68
C THR A 330 1.51 12.49 1.14
N LEU A 331 2.34 12.96 0.22
CA LEU A 331 3.55 13.72 0.55
C LEU A 331 3.20 14.99 1.36
N ILE A 332 2.23 15.76 0.89
CA ILE A 332 1.82 16.99 1.60
C ILE A 332 1.18 16.65 2.96
N ARG A 333 0.45 15.54 3.07
CA ARG A 333 -0.07 15.06 4.36
C ARG A 333 1.06 14.71 5.34
N GLU A 334 2.09 13.99 4.88
CA GLU A 334 3.22 13.60 5.72
C GLU A 334 4.03 14.80 6.20
N ILE A 335 4.09 15.88 5.41
CA ILE A 335 4.71 17.14 5.84
C ILE A 335 3.81 17.88 6.84
N ALA A 336 2.50 17.98 6.55
CA ALA A 336 1.54 18.72 7.38
C ALA A 336 1.38 18.16 8.81
N LYS A 337 1.54 16.85 9.02
CA LYS A 337 1.29 16.24 10.34
C LYS A 337 2.31 16.63 11.42
N HIS A 338 3.48 17.14 11.04
CA HIS A 338 4.61 17.32 11.94
C HIS A 338 4.51 18.59 12.79
N THR A 339 4.54 19.77 12.16
CA THR A 339 4.61 21.05 12.87
C THR A 339 3.66 22.09 12.28
N PRO A 340 3.26 23.11 13.08
CA PRO A 340 2.53 24.26 12.57
C PRO A 340 3.32 25.04 11.52
N GLU A 341 4.65 25.12 11.63
CA GLU A 341 5.52 25.83 10.68
C GLU A 341 5.47 25.19 9.30
N LEU A 342 5.63 23.86 9.22
CA LEU A 342 5.50 23.11 7.96
C LEU A 342 4.09 23.22 7.38
N SER A 343 3.07 23.17 8.22
CA SER A 343 1.68 23.41 7.80
C SER A 343 1.48 24.83 7.25
N GLN A 344 2.12 25.83 7.86
CA GLN A 344 2.07 27.21 7.39
C GLN A 344 2.75 27.37 6.03
N LEU A 345 3.86 26.68 5.77
CA LEU A 345 4.49 26.67 4.45
C LEU A 345 3.56 26.07 3.38
N ILE A 346 2.85 24.99 3.70
CA ILE A 346 1.84 24.40 2.81
C ILE A 346 0.71 25.40 2.51
N VAL A 347 0.22 26.11 3.53
CA VAL A 347 -0.81 27.15 3.36
C VAL A 347 -0.30 28.28 2.47
N ASN A 348 0.91 28.78 2.72
CA ASN A 348 1.53 29.88 1.96
C ASN A 348 1.76 29.51 0.49
N ALA A 349 2.08 28.25 0.21
CA ALA A 349 2.22 27.74 -1.15
C ALA A 349 0.87 27.55 -1.89
N GLY A 350 -0.27 27.76 -1.23
CA GLY A 350 -1.60 27.50 -1.79
C GLY A 350 -2.03 26.04 -1.75
N GLY A 351 -1.35 25.21 -0.94
CA GLY A 351 -1.58 23.77 -0.89
C GLY A 351 -2.96 23.37 -0.36
N VAL A 352 -3.55 24.15 0.55
CA VAL A 352 -4.90 23.89 1.06
C VAL A 352 -5.94 23.96 -0.05
N ALA A 353 -5.96 25.03 -0.85
CA ALA A 353 -6.89 25.20 -1.96
C ALA A 353 -6.69 24.12 -3.04
N ALA A 354 -5.44 23.79 -3.36
CA ALA A 354 -5.12 22.74 -4.33
C ALA A 354 -5.57 21.34 -3.88
N VAL A 355 -5.42 21.02 -2.59
CA VAL A 355 -5.91 19.75 -2.03
C VAL A 355 -7.44 19.70 -2.01
N ILE A 356 -8.12 20.82 -1.68
CA ILE A 356 -9.59 20.91 -1.72
C ILE A 356 -10.12 20.66 -3.13
N ASP A 357 -9.50 21.27 -4.15
CA ASP A 357 -9.82 21.01 -5.55
C ASP A 357 -9.56 19.54 -5.94
N CYS A 358 -8.42 18.99 -5.52
CA CYS A 358 -8.08 17.59 -5.77
C CYS A 358 -9.11 16.62 -5.17
N ILE A 359 -9.52 16.79 -3.91
CA ILE A 359 -10.52 15.91 -3.29
C ILE A 359 -11.90 16.09 -3.93
N GLY A 360 -12.26 17.29 -4.40
CA GLY A 360 -13.49 17.52 -5.14
C GLY A 360 -13.57 16.72 -6.44
N ASN A 361 -12.44 16.60 -7.14
CA ASN A 361 -12.34 15.95 -8.44
C ASN A 361 -12.00 14.45 -8.41
N CYS A 362 -11.87 13.84 -7.23
CA CYS A 362 -11.57 12.41 -7.05
C CYS A 362 -12.69 11.71 -6.26
N LYS A 363 -12.63 10.39 -6.10
CA LYS A 363 -13.49 9.60 -5.18
C LYS A 363 -12.67 8.47 -4.52
N GLY A 364 -13.18 7.91 -3.43
CA GLY A 364 -12.58 6.76 -2.77
C GLY A 364 -11.19 7.06 -2.20
N ASN A 365 -10.32 6.04 -2.19
CA ASN A 365 -9.01 6.08 -1.52
C ASN A 365 -8.03 7.18 -2.00
N VAL A 366 -8.30 7.83 -3.13
CA VAL A 366 -7.51 8.97 -3.63
C VAL A 366 -7.80 10.23 -2.79
N ARG A 367 -9.03 10.39 -2.26
CA ARG A 367 -9.40 11.54 -1.40
C ARG A 367 -8.75 11.47 -0.02
N LEU A 368 -8.53 10.26 0.50
CA LEU A 368 -8.14 10.02 1.89
C LEU A 368 -6.91 10.83 2.36
N PRO A 369 -5.78 10.85 1.63
CA PRO A 369 -4.62 11.62 2.09
C PRO A 369 -4.88 13.13 2.12
N GLY A 370 -5.66 13.65 1.17
CA GLY A 370 -6.05 15.06 1.13
C GLY A 370 -6.97 15.46 2.28
N ILE A 371 -7.96 14.62 2.60
CA ILE A 371 -8.84 14.82 3.77
C ILE A 371 -8.03 14.86 5.06
N MET A 372 -7.10 13.91 5.23
CA MET A 372 -6.24 13.85 6.41
C MET A 372 -5.29 15.06 6.49
N MET A 373 -4.74 15.52 5.37
CA MET A 373 -3.91 16.72 5.30
C MET A 373 -4.65 17.93 5.88
N LEU A 374 -5.90 18.18 5.42
CA LEU A 374 -6.71 19.30 5.93
C LEU A 374 -6.97 19.19 7.44
N GLY A 375 -7.21 17.97 7.93
CA GLY A 375 -7.38 17.73 9.37
C GLY A 375 -6.10 17.96 10.18
N TYR A 376 -4.92 17.60 9.66
CA TYR A 376 -3.64 17.88 10.32
C TYR A 376 -3.34 19.38 10.35
N VAL A 377 -3.49 20.08 9.23
CA VAL A 377 -3.32 21.55 9.16
C VAL A 377 -4.24 22.23 10.17
N ALA A 378 -5.53 21.86 10.18
CA ALA A 378 -6.50 22.43 11.11
C ALA A 378 -6.23 22.03 12.56
N ALA A 379 -5.53 20.94 12.84
CA ALA A 379 -5.25 20.53 14.22
C ALA A 379 -4.24 21.46 14.91
N HIS A 380 -3.26 22.01 14.18
CA HIS A 380 -2.12 22.70 14.79
C HIS A 380 -2.45 24.04 15.43
N SER A 381 -3.28 24.87 14.79
CA SER A 381 -3.62 26.20 15.33
C SER A 381 -4.96 26.73 14.79
N GLU A 382 -5.50 27.75 15.48
CA GLU A 382 -6.71 28.44 15.06
C GLU A 382 -6.52 29.13 13.70
N ASN A 383 -5.36 29.76 13.48
CA ASN A 383 -5.06 30.44 12.21
C ASN A 383 -5.04 29.48 11.03
N LEU A 384 -4.44 28.29 11.21
CA LEU A 384 -4.37 27.26 10.17
C LEU A 384 -5.75 26.63 9.93
N ALA A 385 -6.55 26.41 10.98
CA ALA A 385 -7.94 25.97 10.83
C ALA A 385 -8.79 27.00 10.07
N MET A 386 -8.58 28.29 10.33
CA MET A 386 -9.25 29.36 9.60
C MET A 386 -8.83 29.40 8.13
N ALA A 387 -7.56 29.14 7.80
CA ALA A 387 -7.11 29.02 6.41
C ALA A 387 -7.84 27.91 5.64
N VAL A 388 -8.13 26.77 6.30
CA VAL A 388 -8.96 25.69 5.74
C VAL A 388 -10.40 26.13 5.52
N ILE A 389 -10.98 26.89 6.46
CA ILE A 389 -12.35 27.44 6.33
C ILE A 389 -12.44 28.42 5.17
N ILE A 390 -11.53 29.41 5.09
CA ILE A 390 -11.51 30.44 4.05
C ILE A 390 -11.35 29.80 2.66
N SER A 391 -10.56 28.73 2.56
CA SER A 391 -10.36 27.97 1.32
C SER A 391 -11.55 27.08 0.93
N LYS A 392 -12.69 27.16 1.64
CA LYS A 392 -13.89 26.33 1.45
C LYS A 392 -13.67 24.84 1.72
N GLY A 393 -12.78 24.50 2.65
CA GLY A 393 -12.51 23.11 3.04
C GLY A 393 -13.69 22.44 3.75
N VAL A 394 -14.42 23.17 4.58
CA VAL A 394 -15.57 22.64 5.34
C VAL A 394 -16.70 22.13 4.42
N PRO A 395 -17.21 22.92 3.45
CA PRO A 395 -18.19 22.41 2.48
C PRO A 395 -17.69 21.16 1.75
N GLN A 396 -16.43 21.16 1.31
CA GLN A 396 -15.89 20.04 0.55
C GLN A 396 -15.76 18.76 1.40
N LEU A 397 -15.34 18.89 2.66
CA LEU A 397 -15.31 17.78 3.61
C LEU A 397 -16.70 17.26 3.94
N SER A 398 -17.71 18.14 4.02
CA SER A 398 -19.11 17.75 4.18
C SER A 398 -19.61 16.92 2.99
N ILE A 399 -19.22 17.29 1.76
CA ILE A 399 -19.53 16.50 0.57
C ILE A 399 -18.86 15.12 0.66
N CYS A 400 -17.58 15.07 1.03
CA CYS A 400 -16.86 13.81 1.20
C CYS A 400 -17.51 12.89 2.25
N LEU A 401 -17.99 13.45 3.36
CA LEU A 401 -18.67 12.70 4.42
C LEU A 401 -19.97 12.04 3.92
N SER A 402 -20.69 12.70 3.00
CA SER A 402 -21.98 12.23 2.47
C SER A 402 -21.86 11.36 1.22
N GLU A 403 -20.90 11.62 0.33
CA GLU A 403 -20.77 10.92 -0.96
C GLU A 403 -20.00 9.61 -0.87
N GLU A 404 -19.04 9.50 0.06
CA GLU A 404 -18.14 8.35 0.13
C GLU A 404 -18.87 7.12 0.65
N ARG A 405 -18.51 5.96 0.11
CA ARG A 405 -19.10 4.67 0.53
C ARG A 405 -18.32 4.04 1.67
N GLU A 406 -16.99 4.17 1.61
CA GLU A 406 -16.12 3.51 2.57
C GLU A 406 -16.02 4.27 3.89
N ASP A 407 -16.30 3.56 4.98
CA ASP A 407 -16.35 4.12 6.33
C ASP A 407 -15.03 4.76 6.77
N HIS A 408 -13.88 4.20 6.39
CA HIS A 408 -12.58 4.77 6.78
C HIS A 408 -12.36 6.17 6.19
N ILE A 409 -12.95 6.47 5.03
CA ILE A 409 -12.89 7.79 4.40
C ILE A 409 -13.85 8.76 5.09
N LYS A 410 -15.08 8.31 5.37
CA LYS A 410 -16.04 9.09 6.19
C LYS A 410 -15.46 9.40 7.56
N ALA A 411 -14.77 8.45 8.18
CA ALA A 411 -14.16 8.60 9.50
C ALA A 411 -13.05 9.66 9.47
N ALA A 412 -12.22 9.67 8.42
CA ALA A 412 -11.22 10.70 8.21
C ALA A 412 -11.86 12.08 7.99
N ALA A 413 -12.95 12.17 7.22
CA ALA A 413 -13.66 13.43 6.98
C ALA A 413 -14.30 13.97 8.27
N ALA A 414 -14.96 13.11 9.04
CA ALA A 414 -15.52 13.43 10.35
C ALA A 414 -14.43 13.92 11.32
N TRP A 415 -13.30 13.22 11.37
CA TRP A 415 -12.16 13.63 12.17
C TRP A 415 -11.65 15.02 11.76
N ALA A 416 -11.42 15.27 10.46
CA ALA A 416 -10.95 16.57 9.96
C ALA A 416 -11.92 17.71 10.29
N LEU A 417 -13.23 17.52 10.10
CA LEU A 417 -14.27 18.48 10.49
C LEU A 417 -14.24 18.76 12.00
N GLY A 418 -14.04 17.72 12.80
CA GLY A 418 -13.85 17.84 14.24
C GLY A 418 -12.60 18.62 14.64
N GLN A 419 -11.50 18.54 13.88
CA GLN A 419 -10.30 19.35 14.13
C GLN A 419 -10.49 20.81 13.76
N ILE A 420 -11.24 21.09 12.69
CA ILE A 420 -11.57 22.46 12.31
C ILE A 420 -12.43 23.12 13.40
N GLY A 421 -13.53 22.48 13.81
CA GLY A 421 -14.51 23.09 14.71
C GLY A 421 -14.15 23.13 16.20
N ARG A 422 -13.01 22.60 16.64
CA ARG A 422 -12.66 22.48 18.07
C ARG A 422 -12.08 23.74 18.73
N HIS A 423 -11.68 24.73 17.93
CA HIS A 423 -10.89 25.88 18.40
C HIS A 423 -11.77 26.97 19.03
N THR A 424 -12.44 27.75 18.20
CA THR A 424 -13.27 28.90 18.60
C THR A 424 -14.73 28.76 18.16
N PRO A 425 -15.65 29.58 18.70
CA PRO A 425 -17.04 29.60 18.25
C PRO A 425 -17.21 29.92 16.77
N GLU A 426 -16.32 30.71 16.18
CA GLU A 426 -16.35 31.05 14.75
C GLU A 426 -16.05 29.81 13.89
N HIS A 427 -15.07 29.01 14.29
CA HIS A 427 -14.75 27.74 13.63
C HIS A 427 -15.91 26.74 13.74
N ALA A 428 -16.45 26.58 14.95
CA ALA A 428 -17.58 25.69 15.18
C ALA A 428 -18.81 26.13 14.39
N ARG A 429 -19.07 27.44 14.30
CA ARG A 429 -20.13 28.01 13.46
C ARG A 429 -19.90 27.71 11.98
N ALA A 430 -18.67 27.86 11.48
CA ALA A 430 -18.36 27.56 10.09
C ALA A 430 -18.69 26.11 9.72
N VAL A 431 -18.39 25.15 10.60
CA VAL A 431 -18.76 23.74 10.45
C VAL A 431 -20.26 23.50 10.60
N ALA A 432 -20.90 24.17 11.56
CA ALA A 432 -22.33 23.99 11.82
C ALA A 432 -23.23 24.49 10.67
N VAL A 433 -22.83 25.57 9.99
CA VAL A 433 -23.60 26.17 8.89
C VAL A 433 -23.70 25.24 7.67
N THR A 434 -22.75 24.32 7.48
CA THR A 434 -22.80 23.34 6.37
C THR A 434 -23.67 22.11 6.65
N ASN A 435 -24.49 22.16 7.71
CA ASN A 435 -25.39 21.07 8.11
C ASN A 435 -24.66 19.73 8.38
N VAL A 436 -23.42 19.80 8.83
CA VAL A 436 -22.59 18.62 9.14
C VAL A 436 -23.04 17.93 10.43
N LEU A 437 -23.57 18.69 11.40
CA LEU A 437 -23.91 18.16 12.73
C LEU A 437 -24.96 17.03 12.70
N PRO A 438 -26.09 17.14 11.96
CA PRO A 438 -27.03 16.05 11.84
C PRO A 438 -26.46 14.82 11.12
N VAL A 439 -25.63 15.04 10.08
CA VAL A 439 -24.97 13.94 9.34
C VAL A 439 -23.99 13.17 10.23
N LEU A 440 -23.21 13.88 11.04
CA LEU A 440 -22.37 13.23 12.05
C LEU A 440 -23.24 12.49 13.07
N LEU A 441 -24.36 13.06 13.52
CA LEU A 441 -25.22 12.38 14.47
C LEU A 441 -25.79 11.08 13.89
N SER A 442 -26.25 11.09 12.64
CA SER A 442 -26.78 9.89 11.98
C SER A 442 -25.72 8.79 11.86
N LEU A 443 -24.50 9.13 11.40
CA LEU A 443 -23.40 8.18 11.28
C LEU A 443 -22.94 7.62 12.63
N TYR A 444 -23.07 8.39 13.71
CA TYR A 444 -22.79 7.90 15.05
C TYR A 444 -23.85 6.90 15.56
N MET A 445 -25.11 7.11 15.18
CA MET A 445 -26.23 6.27 15.64
C MET A 445 -26.46 5.04 14.76
N GLU A 446 -25.88 5.01 13.57
CA GLU A 446 -26.03 3.91 12.61
C GLU A 446 -25.30 2.66 13.07
N THR A 447 -26.04 1.58 13.32
CA THR A 447 -25.50 0.31 13.86
C THR A 447 -24.64 -0.45 12.86
N GLU A 448 -24.79 -0.18 11.56
CA GLU A 448 -24.00 -0.81 10.49
C GLU A 448 -22.66 -0.10 10.25
N SER A 449 -22.49 1.12 10.77
CA SER A 449 -21.24 1.87 10.68
C SER A 449 -20.13 1.19 11.49
N SER A 450 -18.90 1.23 10.97
CA SER A 450 -17.72 0.75 11.67
C SER A 450 -17.46 1.47 12.99
N GLU A 451 -16.86 0.76 13.95
CA GLU A 451 -16.52 1.30 15.27
C GLU A 451 -15.62 2.55 15.17
N ASP A 452 -14.64 2.54 14.25
CA ASP A 452 -13.74 3.68 14.03
C ASP A 452 -14.51 4.93 13.55
N LEU A 453 -15.47 4.75 12.64
CA LEU A 453 -16.34 5.83 12.17
C LEU A 453 -17.18 6.38 13.31
N GLN A 454 -17.84 5.53 14.10
CA GLN A 454 -18.66 5.96 15.23
C GLN A 454 -17.83 6.74 16.27
N VAL A 455 -16.64 6.23 16.63
CA VAL A 455 -15.73 6.88 17.60
C VAL A 455 -15.28 8.26 17.10
N LYS A 456 -14.81 8.36 15.85
CA LYS A 456 -14.35 9.63 15.27
C LYS A 456 -15.49 10.63 15.13
N THR A 457 -16.66 10.17 14.71
CA THR A 457 -17.86 10.99 14.55
C THR A 457 -18.37 11.53 15.89
N LYS A 458 -18.45 10.68 16.92
CA LYS A 458 -18.76 11.09 18.30
C LYS A 458 -17.79 12.13 18.83
N LYS A 459 -16.49 11.92 18.61
CA LYS A 459 -15.44 12.86 19.05
C LYS A 459 -15.54 14.19 18.31
N ALA A 460 -15.78 14.16 16.99
CA ALA A 460 -15.98 15.34 16.18
C ALA A 460 -17.20 16.15 16.65
N LEU A 461 -18.35 15.50 16.85
CA LEU A 461 -19.55 16.12 17.42
C LEU A 461 -19.24 16.81 18.74
N LYS A 462 -18.62 16.10 19.69
CA LYS A 462 -18.27 16.68 20.99
C LYS A 462 -17.39 17.92 20.85
N ASN A 463 -16.34 17.85 20.04
CA ASN A 463 -15.40 18.95 19.83
C ASN A 463 -16.10 20.19 19.25
N ILE A 464 -16.96 19.99 18.24
CA ILE A 464 -17.68 21.10 17.58
C ILE A 464 -18.74 21.66 18.54
N LEU A 465 -19.55 20.81 19.16
CA LEU A 465 -20.64 21.21 20.06
C LEU A 465 -20.13 21.94 21.31
N GLN A 466 -18.93 21.63 21.80
CA GLN A 466 -18.34 22.35 22.93
C GLN A 466 -18.05 23.83 22.63
N LYS A 467 -17.91 24.19 21.35
CA LYS A 467 -17.61 25.56 20.90
C LYS A 467 -18.75 26.21 20.12
N CYS A 468 -19.73 25.44 19.65
CA CYS A 468 -20.81 25.94 18.81
C CYS A 468 -21.79 26.83 19.59
N THR A 469 -21.83 28.12 19.28
CA THR A 469 -22.82 29.08 19.78
C THR A 469 -23.95 29.36 18.79
N TYR A 470 -23.92 28.71 17.61
CA TYR A 470 -24.90 28.91 16.54
C TYR A 470 -26.14 28.03 16.76
N LEU A 471 -27.10 28.56 17.53
CA LEU A 471 -28.29 27.83 17.98
C LEU A 471 -29.14 27.19 16.87
N PRO A 472 -29.36 27.79 15.69
CA PRO A 472 -30.18 27.16 14.65
C PRO A 472 -29.66 25.80 14.17
N ALA A 473 -28.35 25.58 14.22
CA ALA A 473 -27.76 24.28 13.86
C ALA A 473 -27.77 23.27 15.02
N LEU A 474 -27.98 23.73 16.26
CA LEU A 474 -28.06 22.87 17.45
C LEU A 474 -29.48 22.33 17.68
N GLU A 475 -30.48 23.07 17.22
CA GLU A 475 -31.89 22.75 17.43
C GLU A 475 -32.32 21.37 16.89
N PRO A 476 -31.94 20.94 15.67
CA PRO A 476 -32.28 19.58 15.21
C PRO A 476 -31.72 18.49 16.14
N LEU A 477 -30.52 18.71 16.70
CA LEU A 477 -29.87 17.75 17.60
C LEU A 477 -30.58 17.66 18.96
N LEU A 478 -31.37 18.66 19.37
CA LEU A 478 -32.13 18.60 20.61
C LEU A 478 -33.18 17.48 20.59
N HIS A 479 -33.69 17.14 19.40
CA HIS A 479 -34.73 16.13 19.23
C HIS A 479 -34.16 14.72 19.10
N ASP A 480 -33.07 14.58 18.34
CA ASP A 480 -32.57 13.27 17.90
C ASP A 480 -31.36 12.77 18.71
N ALA A 481 -30.64 13.66 19.42
CA ALA A 481 -29.38 13.29 20.04
C ALA A 481 -29.55 12.38 21.28
N PRO A 482 -28.74 11.32 21.41
CA PRO A 482 -28.73 10.49 22.60
C PRO A 482 -28.18 11.26 23.81
N PRO A 483 -28.47 10.83 25.06
CA PRO A 483 -28.16 11.58 26.28
C PRO A 483 -26.70 12.02 26.42
N ASN A 484 -25.76 11.21 25.93
CA ASN A 484 -24.33 11.49 25.97
C ASN A 484 -23.88 12.64 25.05
N ILE A 485 -24.62 12.92 23.98
CA ILE A 485 -24.42 14.06 23.07
C ILE A 485 -25.31 15.23 23.49
N LEU A 486 -26.55 14.95 23.90
CA LEU A 486 -27.57 15.93 24.29
C LEU A 486 -27.07 16.90 25.36
N LYS A 487 -26.31 16.42 26.36
CA LYS A 487 -25.69 17.29 27.38
C LYS A 487 -24.81 18.40 26.83
N HIS A 488 -24.15 18.15 25.70
CA HIS A 488 -23.31 19.16 25.04
C HIS A 488 -24.16 20.18 24.29
N VAL A 489 -25.28 19.75 23.69
CA VAL A 489 -26.25 20.61 23.02
C VAL A 489 -26.93 21.54 24.02
N VAL A 490 -27.56 20.98 25.07
CA VAL A 490 -28.26 21.75 26.11
C VAL A 490 -27.31 22.70 26.83
N GLY A 491 -26.08 22.26 27.10
CA GLY A 491 -25.05 23.10 27.72
C GLY A 491 -24.61 24.31 26.90
N GLN A 492 -24.86 24.35 25.58
CA GLN A 492 -24.64 25.58 24.79
C GLN A 492 -25.86 26.50 24.84
N PHE A 493 -27.07 25.95 24.77
CA PHE A 493 -28.29 26.74 24.96
C PHE A 493 -28.29 27.44 26.33
N SER A 494 -27.86 26.75 27.39
CA SER A 494 -27.78 27.34 28.73
C SER A 494 -26.76 28.49 28.84
N LYS A 495 -25.78 28.56 27.94
CA LYS A 495 -24.78 29.66 27.91
C LYS A 495 -25.25 30.84 27.07
N VAL A 496 -25.95 30.59 25.96
CA VAL A 496 -26.33 31.65 25.00
C VAL A 496 -27.65 32.33 25.40
N LEU A 497 -28.66 31.56 25.79
CA LEU A 497 -30.01 32.06 26.09
C LEU A 497 -30.06 33.15 27.18
N PRO A 498 -29.27 33.09 28.28
CA PRO A 498 -29.29 34.16 29.29
C PRO A 498 -28.91 35.54 28.74
N HIS A 499 -28.10 35.58 27.68
CA HIS A 499 -27.52 36.80 27.15
C HIS A 499 -28.17 37.28 25.84
N ASP A 500 -28.98 36.45 25.18
CA ASP A 500 -29.61 36.78 23.89
C ASP A 500 -31.14 36.69 23.97
N SER A 501 -31.80 37.85 24.02
CA SER A 501 -33.26 37.96 24.08
C SER A 501 -33.96 37.54 22.79
N LYS A 502 -33.31 37.67 21.63
CA LYS A 502 -33.87 37.26 20.33
C LYS A 502 -33.82 35.73 20.21
N ALA A 503 -32.70 35.13 20.59
CA ALA A 503 -32.56 33.68 20.69
C ALA A 503 -33.61 33.07 21.63
N ARG A 504 -33.86 33.70 22.79
CA ARG A 504 -34.90 33.23 23.72
C ARG A 504 -36.28 33.16 23.11
N ARG A 505 -36.69 34.19 22.37
CA ARG A 505 -37.99 34.22 21.68
C ARG A 505 -38.07 33.12 20.62
N LEU A 506 -37.02 32.99 19.80
CA LEU A 506 -36.96 31.98 18.75
C LEU A 506 -37.06 30.55 19.32
N PHE A 507 -36.33 30.28 20.40
CA PHE A 507 -36.28 28.98 21.06
C PHE A 507 -37.62 28.52 21.66
N VAL A 508 -38.49 29.46 22.03
CA VAL A 508 -39.86 29.16 22.45
C VAL A 508 -40.73 28.89 21.22
N THR A 509 -40.66 29.74 20.20
CA THR A 509 -41.50 29.61 18.99
C THR A 509 -41.20 28.36 18.18
N SER A 510 -39.97 27.86 18.22
CA SER A 510 -39.55 26.62 17.57
C SER A 510 -39.91 25.35 18.35
N GLY A 511 -40.37 25.49 19.59
CA GLY A 511 -40.67 24.35 20.48
C GLY A 511 -39.45 23.80 21.22
N GLY A 512 -38.28 24.43 21.11
CA GLY A 512 -37.06 24.01 21.80
C GLY A 512 -37.19 24.01 23.33
N LEU A 513 -37.83 25.02 23.91
CA LEU A 513 -38.06 25.07 25.37
C LEU A 513 -38.90 23.89 25.86
N LYS A 514 -40.01 23.61 25.17
CA LYS A 514 -40.87 22.44 25.47
C LYS A 514 -40.04 21.16 25.43
N LYS A 515 -39.18 21.01 24.42
CA LYS A 515 -38.35 19.82 24.30
C LYS A 515 -37.35 19.69 25.45
N VAL A 516 -36.73 20.79 25.89
CA VAL A 516 -35.84 20.80 27.05
C VAL A 516 -36.54 20.35 28.33
N GLN A 517 -37.80 20.74 28.53
CA GLN A 517 -38.59 20.34 29.70
C GLN A 517 -38.97 18.84 29.68
N GLU A 518 -39.10 18.24 28.49
CA GLU A 518 -39.34 16.80 28.34
C GLU A 518 -38.10 15.93 28.66
N ILE A 519 -36.90 16.52 28.73
CA ILE A 519 -35.66 15.79 28.99
C ILE A 519 -35.63 15.34 30.46
N LYS A 520 -35.62 14.02 30.66
CA LYS A 520 -35.40 13.41 31.98
C LYS A 520 -33.91 13.42 32.30
N ALA A 521 -33.49 14.25 33.25
CA ALA A 521 -32.12 14.28 33.75
C ALA A 521 -32.04 13.74 35.18
N GLU A 522 -30.92 13.09 35.50
CA GLU A 522 -30.68 12.59 36.86
C GLU A 522 -30.50 13.78 37.83
N PRO A 523 -31.09 13.72 39.05
CA PRO A 523 -30.95 14.77 40.04
C PRO A 523 -29.47 15.03 40.37
N GLY A 524 -29.04 16.30 40.32
CA GLY A 524 -27.65 16.70 40.56
C GLY A 524 -26.70 16.50 39.38
N SER A 525 -27.18 16.05 38.22
CA SER A 525 -26.36 15.98 37.01
C SER A 525 -26.15 17.36 36.37
N LEU A 526 -25.02 17.52 35.66
CA LEU A 526 -24.73 18.73 34.87
C LEU A 526 -25.85 19.05 33.85
N LEU A 527 -26.52 18.02 33.32
CA LEU A 527 -27.64 18.21 32.39
C LEU A 527 -28.82 18.88 33.10
N GLN A 528 -29.14 18.50 34.34
CA GLN A 528 -30.18 19.14 35.13
C GLN A 528 -29.83 20.60 35.43
N GLU A 529 -28.57 20.89 35.75
CA GLU A 529 -28.10 22.28 35.97
C GLU A 529 -28.29 23.15 34.72
N TYR A 530 -27.97 22.61 33.53
CA TYR A 530 -28.19 23.32 32.28
C TYR A 530 -29.69 23.55 32.00
N ILE A 531 -30.53 22.55 32.23
CA ILE A 531 -32.00 22.68 32.09
C ILE A 531 -32.52 23.78 33.03
N ASN A 532 -32.12 23.76 34.29
CA ASN A 532 -32.53 24.77 35.27
C ASN A 532 -32.09 26.18 34.84
N THR A 533 -30.88 26.32 34.33
CA THR A 533 -30.37 27.61 33.81
C THR A 533 -31.21 28.12 32.64
N ILE A 534 -31.61 27.23 31.72
CA ILE A 534 -32.49 27.58 30.59
C ILE A 534 -33.87 27.98 31.10
N ASN A 535 -34.46 27.20 32.01
CA ASN A 535 -35.78 27.48 32.56
C ASN A 535 -35.84 28.84 33.28
N ASN A 536 -34.78 29.20 34.02
CA ASN A 536 -34.66 30.49 34.71
C ASN A 536 -34.60 31.70 33.74
N CYS A 537 -34.42 31.47 32.44
CA CYS A 537 -34.46 32.53 31.44
C CYS A 537 -35.89 32.97 31.06
N TYR A 538 -36.91 32.22 31.53
CA TYR A 538 -38.31 32.38 31.17
C TYR A 538 -39.21 32.54 32.41
N PRO A 539 -40.33 33.28 32.30
CA PRO A 539 -41.33 33.37 33.38
C PRO A 539 -41.95 32.01 33.72
N GLU A 540 -42.36 31.81 34.97
CA GLU A 540 -42.98 30.57 35.43
C GLU A 540 -44.25 30.19 34.66
N GLU A 541 -44.96 31.17 34.07
CA GLU A 541 -46.17 30.90 33.28
C GLU A 541 -45.86 30.18 31.96
N ILE A 542 -44.63 30.34 31.44
CA ILE A 542 -44.16 29.71 30.20
C ILE A 542 -43.48 28.35 30.50
N VAL A 543 -42.98 28.16 31.72
CA VAL A 543 -42.17 27.00 32.14
C VAL A 543 -43.03 25.81 32.63
N ARG A 544 -44.31 25.72 32.28
CA ARG A 544 -45.24 24.68 32.77
C ARG A 544 -45.56 23.59 31.76
#